data_AF-A0A3Q7HB02-F1
#
_entry.id   AF-A0A3Q7HB02-F1
#
_cell.length_a   1.000
_cell.length_b   1.000
_cell.length_c   1.000
_cell.angle_alpha   90.00
_cell.angle_beta   90.00
_cell.angle_gamma   90.00
#
_symmetry.space_group_name_H-M   'P 1'
#
loop_
_entity.id
_entity.type
_entity.pdbx_description
1 polymer ?
#
loop_
_entity_poly.entity_id
_entity_poly.type
_entity_poly.pdbx_seq_one_letter_code
_entity_poly.pdbx_strand_id
1 'polypeptide(L)'
;MYIHTPMQFMTEHYFYMMQAWLPSETPVKLHWYRKEELLNLRGNGIGKLEEWDRIYDHAYYNDLGEPKKGSTYVRPILGGSTKYPYPRNIVGYAKLKAIK
;
A
#
# COMPACT_ATOMS: atom_id res chain seq x y z
N MET A 1 0.64 -16.73 -0.68
CA MET A 1 1.48 -15.80 -1.46
C MET A 1 1.37 -16.21 -2.91
N TYR A 2 0.83 -15.34 -3.76
CA TYR A 2 0.75 -15.60 -5.19
C TYR A 2 2.07 -15.16 -5.83
N ILE A 3 2.69 -16.06 -6.59
CA ILE A 3 3.92 -15.78 -7.33
C ILE A 3 3.49 -15.56 -8.78
N HIS A 4 3.50 -14.30 -9.20
CA HIS A 4 3.28 -13.94 -10.60
C HIS A 4 4.53 -14.22 -11.43
N THR A 5 4.43 -14.12 -12.75
CA THR A 5 5.57 -14.40 -13.62
C THR A 5 6.72 -13.42 -13.31
N PRO A 6 7.98 -13.89 -13.29
CA PRO A 6 9.13 -13.09 -12.83
C PRO A 6 9.35 -11.81 -13.64
N MET A 7 8.83 -11.75 -14.86
CA MET A 7 8.88 -10.58 -15.73
C MET A 7 8.09 -9.36 -15.21
N GLN A 8 7.20 -9.56 -14.24
CA GLN A 8 6.31 -8.52 -13.70
C GLN A 8 6.85 -7.85 -12.42
N PHE A 9 7.92 -8.37 -11.81
CA PHE A 9 8.49 -7.82 -10.58
C PHE A 9 9.78 -7.05 -10.85
N MET A 10 9.94 -5.90 -10.20
CA MET A 10 11.22 -5.16 -10.21
C MET A 10 12.26 -5.75 -9.25
N THR A 11 11.85 -6.66 -8.34
CA THR A 11 12.70 -7.22 -7.28
C THR A 11 12.40 -8.71 -7.06
N GLU A 12 13.43 -9.52 -6.81
CA GLU A 12 13.29 -10.93 -6.45
C GLU A 12 12.56 -11.09 -5.10
N HIS A 13 11.71 -12.10 -4.98
CA HIS A 13 10.97 -12.40 -3.75
C HIS A 13 11.82 -13.25 -2.80
N TYR A 14 12.19 -12.69 -1.64
CA TYR A 14 12.91 -13.42 -0.59
C TYR A 14 11.94 -14.07 0.41
N PHE A 15 12.07 -15.38 0.61
CA PHE A 15 11.35 -16.11 1.65
C PHE A 15 12.26 -16.35 2.85
N TYR A 16 11.80 -15.96 4.04
CA TYR A 16 12.46 -16.31 5.29
C TYR A 16 12.04 -17.72 5.74
N MET A 17 13.00 -18.50 6.27
CA MET A 17 12.72 -19.75 6.99
C MET A 17 11.74 -19.48 8.14
N MET A 18 10.92 -20.48 8.53
CA MET A 18 9.82 -20.36 9.53
C MET A 18 10.20 -19.88 10.95
N GLN A 19 11.43 -19.44 11.16
CA GLN A 19 11.87 -18.84 12.43
C GLN A 19 11.47 -17.37 12.49
N ALA A 20 10.78 -17.00 13.58
CA ALA A 20 10.48 -15.62 13.90
C ALA A 20 11.64 -14.98 14.67
N TRP A 21 12.19 -13.88 14.15
CA TRP A 21 13.21 -13.08 14.83
C TRP A 21 12.71 -11.66 15.08
N LEU A 22 12.96 -11.14 16.28
CA LEU A 22 12.88 -9.70 16.53
C LEU A 22 13.87 -8.94 15.62
N PRO A 23 13.67 -7.64 15.35
CA PRO A 23 14.62 -6.85 14.58
C PRO A 23 16.04 -6.87 15.13
N SER A 24 16.20 -6.97 16.46
CA SER A 24 17.50 -7.07 17.15
C SER A 24 18.15 -8.46 17.08
N GLU A 25 17.36 -9.50 16.81
CA GLU A 25 17.80 -10.90 16.79
C GLU A 25 18.01 -11.42 15.37
N THR A 26 17.67 -10.62 14.36
CA THR A 26 17.84 -11.01 12.97
C THR A 26 19.34 -11.22 12.71
N PRO A 27 19.76 -12.33 12.07
CA PRO A 27 21.17 -12.52 11.74
C PRO A 27 21.69 -11.36 10.89
N VAL A 28 22.92 -10.89 11.18
CA VAL A 28 23.51 -9.71 10.54
C VAL A 28 23.49 -9.79 9.01
N LYS A 29 23.74 -10.99 8.45
CA LYS A 29 23.69 -11.25 7.00
C LYS A 29 22.32 -11.01 6.37
N LEU A 30 21.25 -11.08 7.17
CA LEU A 30 19.86 -10.94 6.74
C LEU A 30 19.28 -9.54 7.01
N HIS A 31 20.02 -8.66 7.68
CA HIS A 31 19.57 -7.28 7.97
C HIS A 31 19.26 -6.49 6.70
N TRP A 32 20.09 -6.62 5.67
CA TRP A 32 19.90 -5.90 4.42
C TRP A 32 18.63 -6.36 3.71
N TYR A 33 18.47 -7.66 3.48
CA TYR A 33 17.26 -8.25 2.89
C TYR A 33 15.98 -7.87 3.65
N ARG A 34 16.04 -7.84 4.99
CA ARG A 34 14.87 -7.48 5.81
C ARG A 34 14.47 -6.03 5.58
N LYS A 35 15.45 -5.13 5.50
CA LYS A 35 15.22 -3.70 5.25
C LYS A 35 14.71 -3.45 3.84
N GLU A 36 15.31 -4.09 2.84
CA GLU A 36 14.90 -3.99 1.44
C GLU A 36 13.46 -4.46 1.24
N GLU A 37 13.09 -5.63 1.78
CA GLU A 37 11.72 -6.13 1.65
C GLU A 37 10.71 -5.20 2.31
N LEU A 38 11.04 -4.61 3.48
CA LEU A 38 10.18 -3.61 4.12
C LEU A 38 10.03 -2.32 3.30
N LEU A 39 11.08 -1.90 2.58
CA LEU A 39 11.00 -0.76 1.66
C LEU A 39 10.13 -1.09 0.44
N ASN A 40 10.29 -2.28 -0.13
CA ASN A 40 9.47 -2.76 -1.24
C ASN A 40 7.98 -2.82 -0.87
N LEU A 41 7.66 -3.32 0.33
CA LEU A 41 6.30 -3.38 0.85
C LEU A 41 5.70 -1.99 1.15
N ARG A 42 6.53 -0.97 1.41
CA ARG A 42 6.04 0.41 1.63
C ARG A 42 5.73 1.11 0.30
N GLY A 43 6.49 0.81 -0.76
CA GLY A 43 6.41 1.52 -2.03
C GLY A 43 6.89 2.97 -1.91
N ASN A 44 6.61 3.76 -2.96
CA ASN A 44 7.05 5.16 -3.10
C ASN A 44 5.90 6.18 -2.98
N GLY A 45 4.66 5.72 -2.77
CA GLY A 45 3.46 6.58 -2.69
C GLY A 45 3.03 7.21 -4.02
N ILE A 46 3.59 6.74 -5.16
CA ILE A 46 3.35 7.29 -6.49
C ILE A 46 3.00 6.14 -7.45
N GLY A 47 2.06 6.38 -8.36
CA GLY A 47 1.58 5.38 -9.32
C GLY A 47 0.28 4.67 -8.90
N LYS A 48 -0.43 4.14 -9.90
CA LYS A 48 -1.56 3.24 -9.68
C LYS A 48 -0.98 1.89 -9.26
N LEU A 49 -1.54 1.30 -8.21
CA LEU A 49 -1.21 -0.06 -7.79
C LEU A 49 -1.89 -1.07 -8.71
N GLU A 50 -1.14 -2.04 -9.19
CA GLU A 50 -1.66 -3.18 -9.95
C GLU A 50 -1.99 -4.35 -9.01
N GLU A 51 -2.76 -5.33 -9.49
CA GLU A 51 -3.26 -6.45 -8.69
C GLU A 51 -2.13 -7.28 -8.04
N TRP A 52 -0.97 -7.35 -8.70
CA TRP A 52 0.21 -8.07 -8.23
C TRP A 52 1.14 -7.24 -7.33
N ASP A 53 0.85 -5.95 -7.12
CA ASP A 53 1.66 -5.11 -6.24
C ASP A 53 1.44 -5.49 -4.76
N ARG A 54 2.55 -5.59 -4.02
CA ARG A 54 2.56 -5.90 -2.58
C ARG A 54 2.74 -4.64 -1.72
N ILE A 55 2.40 -3.48 -2.26
CA ILE A 55 2.59 -2.19 -1.62
C ILE A 55 1.44 -1.92 -0.65
N TYR A 56 1.79 -1.63 0.61
CA TYR A 56 0.88 -1.25 1.67
C TYR A 56 1.05 0.23 1.99
N ASP A 57 0.12 1.05 1.52
CA ASP A 57 0.06 2.48 1.79
C ASP A 57 -1.34 2.90 2.26
N HIS A 58 -1.45 4.11 2.81
CA HIS A 58 -2.61 4.58 3.55
C HIS A 58 -3.28 5.80 2.88
N ALA A 59 -4.56 5.66 2.55
CA ALA A 59 -5.40 6.72 1.98
C ALA A 59 -6.45 7.24 2.97
N TYR A 60 -7.02 8.41 2.65
CA TYR A 60 -8.27 8.88 3.26
C TYR A 60 -9.47 8.30 2.52
N TYR A 61 -10.65 8.33 3.14
CA TYR A 61 -11.89 7.94 2.47
C TYR A 61 -12.38 9.08 1.57
N ASN A 62 -11.86 9.13 0.35
CA ASN A 62 -12.25 10.07 -0.70
C ASN A 62 -13.01 9.38 -1.85
N ASP A 63 -13.29 8.09 -1.70
CA ASP A 63 -13.83 7.19 -2.72
C ASP A 63 -15.28 6.78 -2.49
N LEU A 64 -15.87 7.18 -1.36
CA LEU A 64 -17.26 6.88 -0.97
C LEU A 64 -18.31 7.66 -1.79
N GLY A 65 -17.93 8.77 -2.41
CA GLY A 65 -18.82 9.62 -3.20
C GLY A 65 -18.74 9.34 -4.69
N GLU A 66 -19.85 9.55 -5.40
CA GLU A 66 -19.92 9.47 -6.86
C GLU A 66 -20.49 10.75 -7.48
N PRO A 67 -19.71 11.86 -7.55
CA PRO A 67 -20.21 13.16 -7.99
C PRO A 67 -20.80 13.16 -9.41
N LYS A 68 -20.34 12.25 -10.27
CA LYS A 68 -20.83 12.10 -11.65
C LYS A 68 -22.29 11.64 -11.73
N LYS A 69 -22.81 10.96 -10.70
CA LYS A 69 -24.22 10.50 -10.64
C LYS A 69 -25.19 11.60 -10.17
N GLY A 70 -24.68 12.75 -9.73
CA GLY A 70 -25.48 13.88 -9.26
C GLY A 70 -25.14 14.33 -7.85
N SER A 71 -25.69 15.46 -7.44
CA SER A 71 -25.38 16.14 -6.17
C SER A 71 -25.70 15.30 -4.93
N THR A 72 -26.71 14.44 -4.99
CA THR A 72 -27.11 13.54 -3.90
C THR A 72 -26.07 12.46 -3.58
N TYR A 73 -25.13 12.20 -4.50
CA TYR A 73 -24.08 11.19 -4.35
C TYR A 73 -22.73 11.76 -3.92
N VAL A 74 -22.64 13.09 -3.70
CA VAL A 74 -21.43 13.72 -3.18
C VAL A 74 -21.27 13.37 -1.69
N ARG A 75 -20.05 13.02 -1.29
CA ARG A 75 -19.67 12.73 0.10
C ARG A 75 -18.44 13.54 0.48
N PRO A 76 -18.33 14.04 1.73
CA PRO A 76 -17.10 14.66 2.21
C PRO A 76 -15.99 13.63 2.34
N ILE A 77 -14.73 14.09 2.27
CA ILE A 77 -13.57 13.25 2.53
C ILE A 77 -13.47 13.00 4.04
N LEU A 78 -13.28 11.74 4.45
CA LEU A 78 -13.08 11.37 5.85
C LEU A 78 -11.60 11.08 6.14
N GLY A 79 -11.05 11.75 7.14
CA GLY A 79 -9.64 11.69 7.52
C GLY A 79 -8.83 12.91 7.04
N GLY A 80 -7.76 13.24 7.74
CA GLY A 80 -6.85 14.35 7.38
C GLY A 80 -7.35 15.75 7.74
N SER A 81 -8.56 15.87 8.28
CA SER A 81 -9.13 17.11 8.80
C SER A 81 -9.56 16.95 10.25
N THR A 82 -9.46 18.04 11.03
CA THR A 82 -10.04 18.12 12.37
C THR A 82 -11.57 18.10 12.36
N LYS A 83 -12.20 18.51 11.25
CA LYS A 83 -13.65 18.53 11.09
C LYS A 83 -14.24 17.13 10.85
N TYR A 84 -13.49 16.26 10.16
CA TYR A 84 -13.87 14.89 9.86
C TYR A 84 -12.71 13.93 10.16
N PRO A 85 -12.34 13.76 11.44
CA PRO A 85 -11.29 12.83 11.82
C PRO A 85 -11.78 11.39 11.54
N TYR A 86 -10.94 10.60 10.88
CA TYR A 86 -11.27 9.22 10.55
C TYR A 86 -10.00 8.40 10.38
N PRO A 87 -10.01 7.09 10.72
CA PRO A 87 -8.91 6.18 10.43
C PRO A 87 -8.55 6.17 8.93
N ARG A 88 -7.30 5.84 8.64
CA ARG A 88 -6.85 5.68 7.25
C ARG A 88 -7.33 4.34 6.69
N ASN A 89 -7.68 4.33 5.41
CA ASN A 89 -7.94 3.11 4.65
C ASN A 89 -6.66 2.65 3.93
N ILE A 90 -6.65 1.42 3.43
CA ILE A 90 -5.64 0.95 2.48
C ILE A 90 -5.79 1.68 1.14
N VAL A 91 -4.68 1.97 0.46
CA VAL A 91 -4.69 2.46 -0.93
C VAL A 91 -5.25 1.34 -1.83
N GLY A 92 -6.38 1.59 -2.47
CA GLY A 92 -7.01 0.61 -3.37
C GLY A 92 -6.39 0.58 -4.77
N TYR A 93 -6.35 -0.61 -5.37
CA TYR A 93 -5.85 -0.95 -6.72
C TYR A 93 -6.40 -0.10 -7.89
N ALA A 94 -7.39 0.76 -7.65
CA ALA A 94 -8.08 1.50 -8.71
C ALA A 94 -7.76 3.00 -8.80
N LYS A 95 -7.03 3.64 -7.85
CA LYS A 95 -7.04 5.12 -7.80
C LYS A 95 -5.71 5.80 -7.49
N LEU A 96 -4.96 6.08 -8.57
CA LEU A 96 -4.28 7.38 -8.76
C LEU A 96 -4.83 8.20 -9.94
N LYS A 97 -6.01 7.87 -10.47
CA LYS A 97 -6.76 8.82 -11.31
C LYS A 97 -7.65 9.69 -10.44
N ALA A 98 -7.07 10.69 -9.79
CA ALA A 98 -7.72 11.97 -9.43
C ALA A 98 -6.97 12.72 -8.30
N ILE A 99 -5.68 13.02 -8.48
CA ILE A 99 -5.07 14.18 -7.84
C ILE A 99 -4.13 14.86 -8.86
N LYS A 100 -4.74 15.50 -9.85
CA LYS A 100 -4.27 16.74 -10.49
C LYS A 100 -5.50 17.51 -10.90
#